data_AF-A0A972BQA2-F1
#
_entry.id   AF-A0A972BQA2-F1
#
_cell.length_a   1.000
_cell.length_b   1.000
_cell.length_c   1.000
_cell.angle_alpha   90.00
_cell.angle_beta   90.00
_cell.angle_gamma   90.00
#
_symmetry.space_group_name_H-M   'P 1'
#
loop_
_entity.id
_entity.type
_entity.pdbx_description
1 polymer ?
#
loop_
_entity_poly.entity_id
_entity_poly.type
_entity_poly.pdbx_seq_one_letter_code
_entity_poly.pdbx_strand_id
1 'polypeptide(L)'
;MIREQLVWNLQKFSGVLAMLFFAATFLSLFDGMRTGFLGPGDIRLIPGEQYAVSGPMPPRTELLPDFVLSGQPADGSVRLIPEEIFTGYWFGGGMWRGHIVIEAAQPGTYTIAVRDRFGEKQNPALVFAVTVYADNADRQAHSLSMLYRWTGIDAHWFSAGFAVTGLVLAAATYLLGRTWSAVLARHGCGEV
;
A
#
# COMPACT_ATOMS: atom_id res chain seq x y z
N MET A 1 46.30 -18.55 -9.32
CA MET A 1 46.22 -17.16 -9.86
C MET A 1 44.95 -16.84 -10.66
N ILE A 2 44.77 -17.28 -11.93
CA ILE A 2 43.63 -16.81 -12.77
C ILE A 2 42.25 -17.14 -12.16
N ARG A 3 42.07 -18.36 -11.63
CA ARG A 3 40.82 -18.80 -11.01
C ARG A 3 40.51 -18.08 -9.69
N GLU A 4 41.54 -17.73 -8.93
CA GLU A 4 41.44 -17.04 -7.63
C GLU A 4 41.04 -15.57 -7.83
N GLN A 5 41.64 -14.90 -8.82
CA GLN A 5 41.28 -13.54 -9.22
C GLN A 5 39.81 -13.47 -9.70
N LEU A 6 39.36 -14.50 -10.41
CA LEU A 6 37.98 -14.59 -10.90
C LEU A 6 36.97 -14.72 -9.76
N VAL A 7 37.24 -15.56 -8.75
CA VAL A 7 36.37 -15.71 -7.57
C VAL A 7 36.26 -14.39 -6.80
N TRP A 8 37.37 -13.69 -6.60
CA TRP A 8 37.40 -12.38 -5.95
C TRP A 8 36.60 -11.33 -6.71
N ASN A 9 36.78 -11.24 -8.03
CA ASN A 9 36.05 -10.30 -8.86
C ASN A 9 34.55 -10.59 -8.88
N LEU A 10 34.17 -11.87 -8.94
CA LEU A 10 32.76 -12.28 -8.86
C LEU A 10 32.15 -11.94 -7.51
N GLN A 11 32.86 -12.17 -6.40
CA GLN A 11 32.37 -11.83 -5.05
C GLN A 11 32.10 -10.33 -4.91
N LYS A 12 33.04 -9.49 -5.36
CA LYS A 12 32.87 -8.03 -5.34
C LYS A 12 31.70 -7.59 -6.20
N PHE A 13 31.63 -8.11 -7.42
CA PHE A 13 30.58 -7.77 -8.36
C PHE A 13 29.19 -8.18 -7.85
N SER A 14 29.06 -9.40 -7.33
CA SER A 14 27.81 -9.88 -6.72
C SER A 14 27.42 -9.06 -5.49
N GLY A 15 28.40 -8.63 -4.68
CA GLY A 15 28.15 -7.78 -3.51
C GLY A 15 27.65 -6.39 -3.89
N VAL A 16 28.27 -5.75 -4.89
CA VAL A 16 27.81 -4.46 -5.42
C VAL A 16 26.41 -4.58 -6.02
N LEU A 17 26.14 -5.62 -6.83
CA LEU A 17 24.80 -5.84 -7.36
C LEU A 17 23.77 -6.08 -6.26
N ALA A 18 24.08 -6.91 -5.25
CA ALA A 18 23.19 -7.15 -4.12
C ALA A 18 22.83 -5.82 -3.42
N MET A 19 23.83 -4.97 -3.16
CA MET A 19 23.62 -3.65 -2.57
C MET A 19 22.69 -2.78 -3.44
N LEU A 20 22.89 -2.74 -4.76
CA LEU A 20 22.04 -1.98 -5.67
C LEU A 20 20.60 -2.48 -5.68
N PHE A 21 20.38 -3.80 -5.67
CA PHE A 21 19.04 -4.39 -5.60
C PHE A 21 18.35 -4.10 -4.26
N PHE A 22 19.07 -4.15 -3.14
CA PHE A 22 18.50 -3.74 -1.86
C PHE A 22 18.18 -2.24 -1.82
N ALA A 23 19.05 -1.38 -2.35
CA ALA A 23 18.75 0.03 -2.48
C ALA A 23 17.48 0.28 -3.32
N ALA A 24 17.36 -0.39 -4.47
CA ALA A 24 16.16 -0.34 -5.32
C ALA A 24 14.91 -0.86 -4.59
N THR A 25 15.04 -1.91 -3.78
CA THR A 25 13.97 -2.44 -2.92
C THR A 25 13.45 -1.33 -2.00
N PHE A 26 14.32 -0.67 -1.23
CA PHE A 26 13.90 0.40 -0.33
C PHE A 26 13.29 1.60 -1.06
N LEU A 27 13.84 1.98 -2.21
CA LEU A 27 13.28 3.05 -3.03
C LEU A 27 11.87 2.72 -3.54
N SER A 28 11.66 1.51 -4.05
CA SER A 28 10.34 1.06 -4.50
C SER A 28 9.34 0.93 -3.35
N LEU A 29 9.77 0.46 -2.19
CA LEU A 29 8.93 0.41 -0.99
C LEU A 29 8.52 1.83 -0.56
N PHE A 30 9.46 2.77 -0.55
CA PHE A 30 9.18 4.17 -0.23
C PHE A 30 8.21 4.79 -1.23
N ASP A 31 8.36 4.51 -2.53
CA ASP A 31 7.42 4.95 -3.57
C ASP A 31 6.00 4.39 -3.33
N GLY A 32 5.89 3.11 -2.98
CA GLY A 32 4.61 2.49 -2.62
C GLY A 32 4.00 3.06 -1.34
N MET A 33 4.80 3.33 -0.31
CA MET A 33 4.31 3.89 0.95
C MET A 33 3.70 5.28 0.79
N ARG A 34 4.12 6.06 -0.21
CA ARG A 34 3.55 7.39 -0.49
C ARG A 34 2.05 7.34 -0.79
N THR A 35 1.55 6.25 -1.36
CA THR A 35 0.10 6.11 -1.62
C THR A 35 -0.69 5.86 -0.33
N GLY A 36 -0.11 5.15 0.65
CA GLY A 36 -0.79 4.80 1.91
C GLY A 36 -0.60 5.79 3.07
N PHE A 37 0.56 6.45 3.17
CA PHE A 37 0.90 7.30 4.33
C PHE A 37 0.65 8.80 4.13
N LEU A 38 0.62 9.29 2.88
CA LEU A 38 0.56 10.73 2.58
C LEU A 38 -0.78 11.19 2.01
N GLY A 39 -1.76 10.28 1.85
CA GLY A 39 -3.11 10.61 1.43
C GLY A 39 -4.09 10.46 2.60
N PRO A 40 -4.83 11.50 3.00
CA PRO A 40 -5.85 11.36 4.03
C PRO A 40 -7.02 10.55 3.47
N GLY A 41 -7.20 9.30 3.91
CA GLY A 41 -8.47 8.54 3.79
C GLY A 41 -9.21 8.63 2.45
N ASP A 42 -8.48 8.83 1.35
CA ASP A 42 -9.03 9.20 0.05
C ASP A 42 -9.35 7.92 -0.69
N ILE A 43 -10.63 7.61 -0.73
CA ILE A 43 -11.16 6.39 -1.31
C ILE A 43 -11.19 6.61 -2.82
N ARG A 44 -10.28 5.94 -3.53
CA ARG A 44 -10.08 6.10 -4.98
C ARG A 44 -10.75 4.98 -5.74
N LEU A 45 -11.77 5.31 -6.51
CA LEU A 45 -12.61 4.34 -7.20
C LEU A 45 -12.86 4.73 -8.65
N ILE A 46 -13.24 3.76 -9.45
CA ILE A 46 -13.81 3.95 -10.80
C ILE A 46 -15.26 3.43 -10.83
N PRO A 47 -16.08 3.84 -11.81
CA PRO A 47 -17.43 3.31 -11.96
C PRO A 47 -17.45 1.77 -12.01
N GLY A 48 -18.36 1.17 -11.24
CA GLY A 48 -18.51 -0.28 -11.07
C GLY A 48 -17.69 -0.88 -9.92
N GLU A 49 -16.78 -0.13 -9.30
CA GLU A 49 -16.05 -0.60 -8.11
C GLU A 49 -16.85 -0.38 -6.82
N GLN A 50 -16.51 -1.20 -5.82
CA GLN A 50 -17.00 -1.07 -4.46
C GLN A 50 -15.83 -1.04 -3.48
N TYR A 51 -15.96 -0.26 -2.41
CA TYR A 51 -14.93 -0.14 -1.38
C TYR A 51 -15.50 -0.39 0.01
N ALA A 52 -14.89 -1.33 0.75
CA ALA A 52 -15.28 -1.61 2.12
C ALA A 52 -14.83 -0.48 3.04
N VAL A 53 -15.77 0.07 3.81
CA VAL A 53 -15.52 1.12 4.79
C VAL A 53 -15.99 0.68 6.17
N SER A 54 -15.33 1.22 7.19
CA SER A 54 -15.73 1.01 8.57
C SER A 54 -15.46 2.26 9.38
N GLY A 55 -16.26 2.48 10.42
CA GLY A 55 -16.10 3.62 11.31
C GLY A 55 -16.66 3.35 12.70
N PRO A 56 -16.38 4.23 13.67
CA PRO A 56 -17.02 4.18 14.98
C PRO A 56 -18.53 4.41 14.83
N MET A 57 -19.33 3.90 15.77
CA MET A 57 -20.75 4.23 15.79
C MET A 57 -20.94 5.76 15.96
N PRO A 58 -21.87 6.37 15.20
CA PRO A 58 -22.25 7.76 15.45
C PRO A 58 -22.77 7.92 16.89
N PRO A 59 -22.61 9.11 17.51
CA PRO A 59 -23.12 9.36 18.84
C PRO A 59 -24.61 9.00 18.94
N ARG A 60 -25.03 8.41 20.07
CA ARG A 60 -26.45 8.11 20.38
C ARG A 60 -27.20 7.28 19.32
N THR A 61 -26.46 6.43 18.61
CA THR A 61 -26.98 5.57 17.55
C THR A 61 -26.70 4.12 17.93
N GLU A 62 -27.74 3.28 17.95
CA GLU A 62 -27.62 1.86 18.32
C GLU A 62 -27.92 0.92 17.15
N LEU A 63 -28.67 1.40 16.15
CA LEU A 63 -29.13 0.62 15.01
C LEU A 63 -28.72 1.31 13.69
N LEU A 64 -28.50 0.52 12.64
CA LEU A 64 -28.16 1.03 11.30
C LEU A 64 -29.21 1.98 10.70
N PRO A 65 -30.54 1.78 10.87
CA PRO A 65 -31.55 2.68 10.30
C PRO A 65 -31.52 4.11 10.87
N ASP A 66 -30.89 4.31 12.02
CA ASP A 66 -30.76 5.63 12.63
C ASP A 66 -29.63 6.47 12.00
N PHE A 67 -28.88 5.89 11.05
CA PHE A 67 -27.78 6.55 10.35
C PHE A 67 -28.33 7.58 9.38
N VAL A 68 -27.90 8.82 9.53
CA VAL A 68 -28.18 9.88 8.55
C VAL A 68 -26.98 10.03 7.65
N LEU A 69 -27.15 9.69 6.38
CA LEU A 69 -26.11 9.82 5.37
C LEU A 69 -26.27 11.15 4.64
N SER A 70 -25.18 11.89 4.51
CA SER A 70 -25.17 13.19 3.83
C SER A 70 -24.04 13.27 2.81
N GLY A 71 -24.24 14.07 1.75
CA GLY A 71 -23.24 14.27 0.69
C GLY A 71 -23.26 13.23 -0.44
N GLN A 72 -24.21 12.29 -0.41
CA GLN A 72 -24.49 11.43 -1.56
C GLN A 72 -25.22 12.24 -2.66
N PRO A 73 -24.83 12.11 -3.93
CA PRO A 73 -25.53 12.77 -5.02
C PRO A 73 -26.94 12.19 -5.19
N ALA A 74 -27.90 13.05 -5.57
CA ALA A 74 -29.32 12.71 -5.64
C ALA A 74 -29.65 11.69 -6.74
N ASP A 75 -28.76 11.53 -7.71
CA ASP A 75 -28.84 10.54 -8.78
C ASP A 75 -28.53 9.11 -8.30
N GLY A 76 -28.03 8.94 -7.07
CA GLY A 76 -27.65 7.65 -6.52
C GLY A 76 -26.38 7.07 -7.15
N SER A 77 -25.59 7.88 -7.85
CA SER A 77 -24.39 7.43 -8.57
C SER A 77 -23.25 7.00 -7.64
N VAL A 78 -23.18 7.58 -6.44
CA VAL A 78 -22.28 7.19 -5.35
C VAL A 78 -23.11 6.93 -4.10
N ARG A 79 -23.09 5.69 -3.60
CA ARG A 79 -23.88 5.28 -2.44
C ARG A 79 -23.04 4.66 -1.35
N LEU A 80 -23.33 5.02 -0.11
CA LEU A 80 -22.80 4.33 1.07
C LEU A 80 -23.90 3.41 1.60
N ILE A 81 -23.61 2.12 1.72
CA ILE A 81 -24.52 1.10 2.21
C ILE A 81 -23.93 0.53 3.51
N PRO A 82 -24.44 0.93 4.69
CA PRO A 82 -24.11 0.29 5.96
C PRO A 82 -24.67 -1.15 6.01
N GLU A 83 -23.88 -2.10 6.49
CA GLU A 83 -24.27 -3.52 6.49
C GLU A 83 -24.35 -4.13 7.89
N GLU A 84 -23.35 -3.86 8.74
CA GLU A 84 -23.20 -4.58 10.00
C GLU A 84 -22.63 -3.67 11.10
N ILE A 85 -23.12 -3.87 12.32
CA ILE A 85 -22.57 -3.30 13.55
C ILE A 85 -21.78 -4.38 14.26
N PHE A 86 -20.56 -4.05 14.69
CA PHE A 86 -19.67 -4.98 15.37
C PHE A 86 -18.91 -4.28 16.50
N THR A 87 -18.33 -5.04 17.41
CA THR A 87 -17.52 -4.48 18.50
C THR A 87 -16.07 -4.28 18.04
N GLY A 88 -15.48 -3.11 18.33
CA GLY A 88 -14.09 -2.83 18.03
C GLY A 88 -13.10 -3.77 18.76
N TYR A 89 -11.85 -3.75 18.30
CA TYR A 89 -10.75 -4.53 18.88
C TYR A 89 -10.61 -4.28 20.40
N TRP A 90 -10.42 -5.35 21.20
CA TRP A 90 -10.37 -5.35 22.68
C TRP A 90 -11.64 -4.86 23.40
N PHE A 91 -12.83 -5.38 23.05
CA PHE A 91 -14.09 -4.91 23.64
C PHE A 91 -14.27 -3.39 23.52
N GLY A 92 -13.74 -2.82 22.43
CA GLY A 92 -13.79 -1.40 22.16
C GLY A 92 -15.23 -0.91 21.94
N GLY A 93 -15.37 0.39 21.66
CA GLY A 93 -16.67 0.96 21.32
C GLY A 93 -17.35 0.26 20.14
N GLY A 94 -18.66 0.50 20.00
CA GLY A 94 -19.42 0.04 18.83
C GLY A 94 -18.81 0.60 17.55
N MET A 95 -18.68 -0.26 16.54
CA MET A 95 -18.20 0.04 15.20
C MET A 95 -19.25 -0.39 14.20
N TRP A 96 -19.21 0.17 13.00
CA TRP A 96 -20.00 -0.30 11.87
C TRP A 96 -19.11 -0.51 10.66
N ARG A 97 -19.59 -1.32 9.73
CA ARG A 97 -18.98 -1.54 8.42
C ARG A 97 -20.04 -1.51 7.32
N GLY A 98 -19.59 -1.23 6.11
CA GLY A 98 -20.41 -1.22 4.92
C GLY A 98 -19.57 -1.02 3.68
N HIS A 99 -20.22 -0.68 2.58
CA HIS A 99 -19.55 -0.48 1.30
C HIS A 99 -19.94 0.85 0.66
N ILE A 100 -18.98 1.49 0.01
CA ILE A 100 -19.23 2.57 -0.95
C ILE A 100 -19.32 1.93 -2.33
N VAL A 101 -20.43 2.12 -3.01
CA VAL A 101 -20.69 1.59 -4.36
C VAL A 101 -20.75 2.76 -5.33
N ILE A 102 -20.04 2.62 -6.45
CA ILE A 102 -20.09 3.59 -7.55
C ILE A 102 -20.71 2.90 -8.76
N GLU A 103 -21.85 3.42 -9.25
CA GLU A 103 -22.50 2.86 -10.43
C GLU A 103 -22.06 3.58 -11.70
N ALA A 104 -22.44 4.85 -11.85
CA ALA A 104 -22.20 5.65 -13.04
C ALA A 104 -21.91 7.12 -12.68
N ALA A 105 -21.11 7.35 -11.64
CA ALA A 105 -20.77 8.69 -11.18
C ALA A 105 -19.84 9.40 -12.16
N GLN A 106 -19.99 10.73 -12.25
CA GLN A 106 -19.04 11.56 -12.98
C GLN A 106 -17.69 11.60 -12.24
N PRO A 107 -16.57 11.75 -12.97
CA PRO A 107 -15.27 11.93 -12.33
C PRO A 107 -15.26 13.17 -11.43
N GLY A 108 -14.78 13.02 -10.21
CA GLY A 108 -14.79 14.09 -9.22
C GLY A 108 -14.63 13.59 -7.78
N THR A 109 -14.53 14.53 -6.84
CA THR A 109 -14.43 14.23 -5.41
C THR A 109 -15.79 14.43 -4.75
N TYR A 110 -16.27 13.37 -4.09
CA TYR A 110 -17.51 13.32 -3.33
C TYR A 110 -17.19 13.14 -1.86
N THR A 111 -17.78 13.98 -1.00
CA THR A 111 -17.59 13.87 0.44
C THR A 111 -18.85 13.30 1.07
N ILE A 112 -18.75 12.08 1.59
CA ILE A 112 -19.87 11.40 2.27
C ILE A 112 -19.64 11.47 3.77
N ALA A 113 -20.62 11.97 4.51
CA ALA A 113 -20.57 12.02 5.97
C ALA A 113 -21.69 11.19 6.58
N VAL A 114 -21.32 10.35 7.55
CA VAL A 114 -22.24 9.56 8.37
C VAL A 114 -22.52 10.33 9.66
N ARG A 115 -23.79 10.57 9.95
CA ARG A 115 -24.29 11.37 11.07
C ARG A 115 -25.30 10.60 11.89
N ASP A 116 -25.51 11.09 13.10
CA ASP A 116 -26.69 10.77 13.87
C ASP A 116 -27.88 11.61 13.39
N ARG A 117 -29.09 11.21 13.80
CA ARG A 117 -30.33 11.98 13.56
C ARG A 117 -30.39 13.32 14.31
N PHE A 118 -29.53 13.53 15.30
CA PHE A 118 -29.57 14.68 16.19
C PHE A 118 -28.65 15.83 15.72
N GLY A 119 -27.85 15.60 14.69
CA GLY A 119 -26.97 16.61 14.10
C GLY A 119 -25.82 17.00 15.02
N GLU A 120 -25.36 16.11 15.91
CA GLU A 120 -24.22 16.42 16.78
C GLU A 120 -22.92 16.63 15.99
N LYS A 121 -21.90 17.19 16.66
CA LYS A 121 -20.60 17.53 16.07
C LYS A 121 -20.00 16.32 15.35
N GLN A 122 -19.82 16.47 14.04
CA GLN A 122 -19.29 15.44 13.15
C GLN A 122 -17.93 14.91 13.64
N ASN A 123 -17.84 13.59 13.85
CA ASN A 123 -16.55 12.94 14.02
C ASN A 123 -15.82 12.92 12.66
N PRO A 124 -14.58 13.43 12.56
CA PRO A 124 -13.79 13.37 11.33
C PRO A 124 -13.62 11.95 10.77
N ALA A 125 -13.62 10.93 11.64
CA ALA A 125 -13.54 9.52 11.24
C ALA A 125 -14.80 8.99 10.53
N LEU A 126 -15.88 9.79 10.48
CA LEU A 126 -17.13 9.48 9.79
C LEU A 126 -17.33 10.32 8.53
N VAL A 127 -16.28 11.00 8.06
CA VAL A 127 -16.25 11.75 6.82
C VAL A 127 -15.32 11.05 5.85
N PHE A 128 -15.88 10.58 4.74
CA PHE A 128 -15.17 9.86 3.70
C PHE A 128 -15.05 10.76 2.46
N ALA A 129 -13.82 11.03 2.04
CA ALA A 129 -13.55 11.65 0.74
C ALA A 129 -13.41 10.53 -0.29
N VAL A 130 -14.29 10.52 -1.28
CA VAL A 130 -14.31 9.52 -2.36
C VAL A 130 -13.96 10.24 -3.65
N THR A 131 -12.80 9.93 -4.21
CA THR A 131 -12.37 10.45 -5.51
C THR A 131 -12.67 9.42 -6.59
N VAL A 132 -13.55 9.80 -7.51
CA VAL A 132 -13.97 8.99 -8.65
C VAL A 132 -13.18 9.39 -9.87
N TYR A 133 -12.48 8.45 -10.49
CA TYR A 133 -11.77 8.64 -11.74
C TYR A 133 -12.60 8.15 -12.92
N ALA A 134 -12.35 8.68 -14.11
CA ALA A 134 -13.09 8.28 -15.32
C ALA A 134 -12.83 6.81 -15.68
N ASP A 135 -11.57 6.39 -15.57
CA ASP A 135 -11.13 5.05 -15.91
C ASP A 135 -9.86 4.67 -15.13
N ASN A 136 -9.34 3.48 -15.40
CA ASN A 136 -8.09 2.99 -14.81
C ASN A 136 -6.86 3.82 -15.20
N ALA A 137 -6.84 4.39 -16.41
CA ALA A 137 -5.70 5.17 -16.90
C ALA A 137 -5.62 6.52 -16.19
N ASP A 138 -6.76 7.17 -15.97
CA ASP A 138 -6.91 8.40 -15.20
C ASP A 138 -6.53 8.19 -13.72
N ARG A 139 -6.99 7.07 -13.13
CA ARG A 139 -6.57 6.64 -11.79
C ARG A 139 -5.06 6.43 -11.70
N GLN A 140 -4.47 5.80 -12.71
CA GLN A 140 -3.03 5.56 -12.78
C GLN A 140 -2.23 6.86 -12.94
N ALA A 141 -2.69 7.79 -13.78
CA ALA A 141 -2.05 9.09 -13.98
C ALA A 141 -2.00 9.92 -12.69
N HIS A 142 -3.03 9.82 -11.84
CA HIS A 142 -3.14 10.53 -10.57
C HIS A 142 -2.55 9.77 -9.37
N SER A 143 -1.88 8.63 -9.59
CA SER A 143 -1.21 7.91 -8.51
C SER A 143 0.02 8.66 -8.00
N LEU A 144 0.21 8.64 -6.68
CA LEU A 144 1.39 9.19 -6.02
C LEU A 144 2.64 8.32 -6.23
N SER A 145 2.46 7.02 -6.44
CA SER A 145 3.54 6.09 -6.80
C SER A 145 3.98 6.34 -8.23
N MET A 146 5.26 6.66 -8.42
CA MET A 146 5.84 6.85 -9.75
C MET A 146 5.92 5.54 -10.52
N LEU A 147 6.22 4.42 -9.84
CA LEU A 147 6.27 3.10 -10.45
C LEU A 147 4.90 2.70 -11.01
N TYR A 148 3.85 2.86 -10.21
CA TYR A 148 2.49 2.58 -10.67
C TYR A 148 2.08 3.49 -11.81
N ARG A 149 2.38 4.79 -11.73
CA ARG A 149 2.04 5.75 -12.78
C ARG A 149 2.66 5.40 -14.14
N TRP A 150 3.89 4.92 -14.16
CA TRP A 150 4.58 4.58 -15.42
C TRP A 150 4.31 3.16 -15.93
N THR A 151 4.16 2.20 -15.02
CA THR A 151 4.11 0.77 -15.40
C THR A 151 2.74 0.13 -15.25
N GLY A 152 1.83 0.75 -14.51
CA GLY A 152 0.54 0.17 -14.12
C GLY A 152 0.67 -0.96 -13.10
N ILE A 153 1.88 -1.26 -12.62
CA ILE A 153 2.15 -2.33 -11.66
C ILE A 153 2.43 -1.71 -10.30
N ASP A 154 1.85 -2.28 -9.24
CA ASP A 154 2.09 -1.81 -7.88
C ASP A 154 3.56 -1.86 -7.51
N ALA A 155 4.04 -0.80 -6.85
CA ALA A 155 5.42 -0.68 -6.39
C ALA A 155 5.87 -1.84 -5.48
N HIS A 156 4.93 -2.48 -4.78
CA HIS A 156 5.19 -3.65 -3.92
C HIS A 156 5.72 -4.85 -4.71
N TRP A 157 5.28 -5.06 -5.96
CA TRP A 157 5.80 -6.15 -6.80
C TRP A 157 7.24 -5.91 -7.22
N PHE A 158 7.60 -4.67 -7.55
CA PHE A 158 8.99 -4.30 -7.81
C PHE A 158 9.86 -4.51 -6.58
N SER A 159 9.38 -4.08 -5.41
CA SER A 159 10.07 -4.29 -4.13
C SER A 159 10.32 -5.76 -3.86
N ALA A 160 9.31 -6.62 -4.01
CA ALA A 160 9.45 -8.06 -3.83
C ALA A 160 10.47 -8.67 -4.81
N GLY A 161 10.39 -8.30 -6.10
CA GLY A 161 11.33 -8.79 -7.12
C GLY A 161 12.78 -8.38 -6.87
N PHE A 162 13.00 -7.11 -6.50
CA PHE A 162 14.33 -6.62 -6.16
C PHE A 162 14.87 -7.24 -4.87
N ALA A 163 14.01 -7.45 -3.86
CA ALA A 163 14.41 -8.07 -2.60
C ALA A 163 14.89 -9.51 -2.81
N VAL A 164 14.12 -10.31 -3.55
CA VAL A 164 14.47 -11.70 -3.87
C VAL A 164 15.78 -11.76 -4.66
N THR A 165 15.92 -10.91 -5.67
CA THR A 165 17.15 -10.85 -6.49
C THR A 165 18.36 -10.43 -5.64
N GLY A 166 18.20 -9.42 -4.79
CA GLY A 166 19.21 -8.97 -3.84
C GLY A 166 19.65 -10.06 -2.88
N LEU A 167 18.69 -10.85 -2.35
CA LEU A 167 18.97 -11.99 -1.47
C LEU A 167 19.78 -13.09 -2.18
N VAL A 168 19.43 -13.44 -3.42
CA VAL A 168 20.17 -14.44 -4.21
C VAL A 168 21.61 -13.98 -4.44
N LEU A 169 21.81 -12.71 -4.80
CA LEU A 169 23.15 -12.14 -5.01
C LEU A 169 23.94 -12.02 -3.71
N ALA A 170 23.30 -11.70 -2.59
CA ALA A 170 23.93 -11.68 -1.28
C ALA A 170 24.37 -13.09 -0.86
N ALA A 171 23.53 -14.11 -1.09
CA ALA A 171 23.87 -15.51 -0.84
C ALA A 171 25.06 -15.95 -1.71
N ALA A 172 25.07 -15.60 -3.00
CA ALA A 172 26.20 -15.86 -3.89
C ALA A 172 27.49 -15.17 -3.39
N THR A 173 27.39 -13.92 -2.95
CA THR A 173 28.51 -13.16 -2.35
C THR A 173 29.06 -13.85 -1.10
N TYR A 174 28.18 -14.35 -0.23
CA TYR A 174 28.56 -15.08 0.97
C TYR A 174 29.27 -16.40 0.63
N LEU A 175 28.74 -17.18 -0.31
CA LEU A 175 29.35 -18.44 -0.75
C LEU A 175 30.72 -18.21 -1.41
N LEU A 176 30.82 -17.22 -2.29
CA LEU A 176 32.10 -16.82 -2.91
C LEU A 176 33.09 -16.31 -1.86
N GLY A 177 32.62 -15.55 -0.87
CA GLY A 177 33.42 -15.12 0.28
C GLY A 177 33.99 -16.31 1.05
N ARG A 178 33.17 -17.32 1.35
CA ARG A 178 33.66 -18.57 1.97
C ARG A 178 34.75 -19.24 1.14
N THR A 179 34.60 -19.30 -0.18
CA THR A 179 35.63 -19.89 -1.04
C THR A 179 36.91 -19.07 -1.05
N TRP A 180 36.80 -17.74 -1.04
CA TRP A 180 37.95 -16.83 -0.97
C TRP A 180 38.69 -16.94 0.37
N SER A 181 37.96 -16.98 1.49
CA SER A 181 38.54 -17.21 2.81
C SER A 181 39.27 -18.56 2.89
N ALA A 182 38.72 -19.61 2.29
CA ALA A 182 39.39 -20.91 2.23
C ALA A 182 40.69 -20.88 1.39
N VAL A 183 40.72 -20.09 0.31
CA VAL A 183 41.95 -19.85 -0.48
C VAL A 183 42.98 -19.08 0.35
N LEU A 184 42.58 -18.00 1.01
CA LEU A 184 43.45 -17.21 1.90
C LEU A 184 44.05 -18.07 3.01
N ALA A 185 43.26 -18.92 3.65
CA ALA A 185 43.73 -19.83 4.70
C ALA A 185 44.78 -20.83 4.19
N ARG A 186 44.65 -21.35 2.96
CA ARG A 186 45.65 -22.24 2.36
C ARG A 186 47.00 -21.55 2.10
N HIS A 187 46.98 -20.24 1.86
CA HIS A 187 48.18 -19.44 1.65
C HIS A 187 48.75 -18.85 2.96
N GLY A 188 48.21 -19.23 4.13
CA GLY A 188 48.64 -18.69 5.42
C GLY A 188 48.21 -17.24 5.67
N CYS A 189 47.33 -16.70 4.84
CA CYS A 189 46.81 -15.32 4.92
C CYS A 189 45.40 -15.25 5.53
N GLY A 190 44.98 -16.28 6.26
CA GLY A 190 43.61 -16.42 6.78
C GLY A 190 43.34 -15.75 8.12
N GLU A 191 44.39 -15.37 8.86
CA GLU A 191 44.29 -14.68 10.16
C GLU A 191 44.74 -13.22 9.99
N VAL A 192 43.77 -12.32 9.85
CA VAL A 192 43.90 -10.88 10.17
C VAL A 192 42.60 -10.43 10.84
#